data_AF-A0A2D6M0W7-F1
#
_entry.id   AF-A0A2D6M0W7-F1
#
_cell.length_a   1.000
_cell.length_b   1.000
_cell.length_c   1.000
_cell.angle_alpha   90.00
_cell.angle_beta   90.00
_cell.angle_gamma   90.00
#
_symmetry.space_group_name_H-M   'P 1'
#
loop_
_entity.id
_entity.type
_entity.pdbx_description
1 polymer ?
#
loop_
_entity_poly.entity_id
_entity_poly.type
_entity_poly.pdbx_seq_one_letter_code
_entity_poly.pdbx_strand_id
1 'polypeptide(L)'
;MNERGNLLLFIFIAFVILALIPPIIMYFFPAANIIMRIILALIIIMMIRGYLGNSVLTLLVSGILIYFLVIKWAYFTASVYVFYFLSGIAFFSVIIWGVGSNMKK
;
A
#
# COMPACT_ATOMS: atom_id res chain seq x y z
N MET A 1 -29.88 -10.11 10.67
CA MET A 1 -28.67 -9.33 10.33
C MET A 1 -28.84 -8.83 8.91
N ASN A 2 -28.78 -7.51 8.69
CA ASN A 2 -28.98 -6.92 7.36
C ASN A 2 -27.93 -7.46 6.37
N GLU A 3 -28.36 -7.97 5.22
CA GLU A 3 -27.48 -8.51 4.16
C GLU A 3 -26.38 -7.50 3.75
N ARG A 4 -26.70 -6.20 3.85
CA ARG A 4 -25.76 -5.09 3.64
C ARG A 4 -24.61 -5.04 4.64
N GLY A 5 -24.88 -5.38 5.91
CA GLY A 5 -23.86 -5.43 6.96
C GLY A 5 -22.91 -6.61 6.79
N ASN A 6 -23.43 -7.76 6.33
CA ASN A 6 -22.61 -8.94 6.04
C ASN A 6 -21.67 -8.69 4.83
N LEU A 7 -22.15 -8.00 3.80
CA LEU A 7 -21.35 -7.69 2.62
C LEU A 7 -20.20 -6.71 2.94
N LEU A 8 -20.47 -5.67 3.72
CA LEU A 8 -19.43 -4.73 4.20
C LEU A 8 -18.38 -5.43 5.06
N LEU A 9 -18.81 -6.34 5.94
CA LEU A 9 -17.91 -7.12 6.79
C LEU A 9 -17.01 -8.04 5.95
N PHE A 10 -17.55 -8.65 4.90
CA PHE A 10 -16.78 -9.51 3.98
C PHE A 10 -15.73 -8.71 3.19
N ILE A 11 -16.08 -7.51 2.70
CA ILE A 11 -15.14 -6.60 2.04
C ILE A 11 -14.02 -6.21 3.00
N PHE A 12 -14.36 -5.86 4.24
CA PHE A 12 -13.38 -5.45 5.24
C PHE A 12 -12.40 -6.59 5.56
N ILE A 13 -12.89 -7.82 5.73
CA ILE A 13 -12.04 -8.99 5.95
C ILE A 13 -11.11 -9.21 4.74
N ALA A 14 -11.62 -9.13 3.52
CA ALA A 14 -10.80 -9.26 2.32
C ALA A 14 -9.68 -8.20 2.26
N PHE A 15 -9.97 -6.97 2.67
CA PHE A 15 -9.00 -5.88 2.78
C PHE A 15 -7.89 -6.18 3.81
N VAL A 16 -8.27 -6.67 4.99
CA VAL A 16 -7.31 -7.05 6.04
C VAL A 16 -6.40 -8.18 5.56
N ILE A 17 -6.96 -9.20 4.91
CA ILE A 17 -6.19 -10.33 4.37
C ILE A 17 -5.21 -9.82 3.30
N LEU A 18 -5.66 -8.99 2.36
CA LEU A 18 -4.80 -8.42 1.31
C LEU A 18 -3.66 -7.58 1.90
N ALA A 19 -3.93 -6.79 2.92
CA ALA A 19 -2.91 -5.96 3.58
C ALA A 19 -1.82 -6.79 4.28
N LEU A 20 -2.13 -8.03 4.68
CA LEU A 20 -1.17 -8.95 5.30
C LEU A 20 -0.32 -9.74 4.31
N ILE A 21 -0.70 -9.81 3.03
CA ILE A 21 0.06 -10.55 2.01
C ILE A 21 1.50 -10.03 1.87
N PRO A 22 1.76 -8.71 1.71
CA PRO A 22 3.12 -8.19 1.56
C PRO A 22 4.06 -8.53 2.73
N PRO A 23 3.69 -8.32 4.02
CA PRO A 23 4.58 -8.64 5.13
C PRO A 23 4.79 -10.14 5.29
N ILE A 24 3.78 -10.98 4.98
CA ILE A 24 3.93 -12.44 4.94
C ILE A 24 4.98 -12.84 3.89
N ILE A 25 4.86 -12.35 2.64
CA ILE A 25 5.83 -12.66 1.58
C ILE A 25 7.24 -12.19 1.97
N MET A 26 7.38 -10.97 2.51
CA MET A 26 8.68 -10.44 2.94
C MET A 26 9.30 -11.24 4.10
N TYR A 27 8.48 -11.84 4.96
CA TYR A 27 8.96 -12.68 6.06
C TYR A 27 9.48 -14.03 5.55
N PHE A 28 8.74 -14.70 4.67
CA PHE A 28 9.10 -16.02 4.16
C PHE A 28 10.17 -16.00 3.06
N PHE A 29 10.28 -14.92 2.30
CA PHE A 29 11.22 -14.80 1.19
C PHE A 29 12.23 -13.66 1.44
N PRO A 30 13.44 -13.96 1.94
CA PRO A 30 14.47 -12.95 2.20
C PRO A 30 14.85 -12.13 0.96
N ALA A 31 14.88 -12.77 -0.21
CA ALA A 31 15.11 -12.09 -1.49
C ALA A 31 14.02 -11.05 -1.79
N ALA A 32 12.74 -11.40 -1.56
CA ALA A 32 11.62 -10.48 -1.75
C ALA A 32 11.67 -9.30 -0.77
N ASN A 33 12.12 -9.53 0.48
CA ASN A 33 12.31 -8.47 1.46
C ASN A 33 13.32 -7.42 0.98
N ILE A 34 14.47 -7.86 0.47
CA ILE A 34 15.51 -6.96 -0.04
C ILE A 34 15.00 -6.19 -1.27
N ILE A 35 14.39 -6.89 -2.23
CA ILE A 35 13.85 -6.27 -3.45
C ILE A 35 12.79 -5.22 -3.09
N MET A 36 11.84 -5.55 -2.20
CA MET A 36 10.80 -4.61 -1.78
C MET A 36 11.38 -3.38 -1.08
N ARG A 37 12.41 -3.54 -0.24
CA ARG A 37 13.08 -2.39 0.40
C ARG A 37 13.77 -1.49 -0.62
N ILE A 38 14.42 -2.06 -1.63
CA ILE A 38 15.04 -1.27 -2.71
C ILE A 38 13.98 -0.51 -3.51
N ILE A 39 12.90 -1.18 -3.90
CA ILE A 39 11.78 -0.57 -4.62
C ILE A 39 11.18 0.60 -3.82
N LEU A 40 10.88 0.37 -2.53
CA LEU A 40 10.33 1.41 -1.65
C LEU A 40 11.29 2.60 -1.51
N ALA A 41 12.60 2.36 -1.36
CA ALA A 41 13.58 3.43 -1.26
C ALA A 41 13.62 4.28 -2.54
N LEU A 42 13.61 3.66 -3.72
CA LEU A 42 13.57 4.37 -5.00
C LEU A 42 12.29 5.20 -5.17
N ILE A 43 11.14 4.64 -4.80
CA ILE A 43 9.85 5.33 -4.87
C ILE A 43 9.85 6.57 -3.98
N ILE A 44 10.36 6.45 -2.76
CA ILE A 44 10.47 7.58 -1.83
C ILE A 44 11.34 8.69 -2.44
N ILE A 45 12.49 8.34 -3.02
CA ILE A 45 13.38 9.31 -3.68
C ILE A 45 12.68 10.00 -4.86
N MET A 46 12.04 9.22 -5.74
CA MET A 46 11.33 9.76 -6.90
C MET A 46 10.17 10.67 -6.49
N MET A 47 9.40 10.26 -5.48
CA MET A 47 8.28 11.03 -4.95
C MET A 47 8.75 12.37 -4.38
N ILE A 48 9.76 12.36 -3.51
CA ILE A 48 10.26 13.59 -2.87
C ILE A 48 10.92 14.49 -3.90
N ARG A 49 11.66 13.94 -4.87
CA ARG A 49 12.17 14.72 -6.02
C ARG A 49 11.06 15.34 -6.85
N GLY A 50 9.94 14.65 -7.03
CA GLY A 50 8.76 15.20 -7.72
C GLY A 50 8.17 16.42 -7.01
N TYR A 51 8.18 16.44 -5.66
CA TYR A 51 7.61 17.54 -4.89
C TYR A 51 8.60 18.67 -4.57
N LEU A 52 9.86 18.35 -4.25
CA LEU A 52 10.86 19.30 -3.74
C LEU A 52 11.95 19.66 -4.77
N GLY A 53 11.92 19.04 -5.96
CA GLY A 53 12.94 19.22 -6.99
C GLY A 53 14.30 18.58 -6.63
N ASN A 54 15.36 18.98 -7.32
CA ASN A 54 16.70 18.43 -7.12
C ASN A 54 17.58 19.38 -6.29
N SER A 55 17.48 19.29 -4.96
CA SER A 55 18.25 20.08 -4.01
C SER A 55 18.88 19.20 -2.92
N VAL A 56 19.81 19.76 -2.15
CA VAL A 56 20.39 19.08 -0.97
C VAL A 56 19.31 18.74 0.06
N LEU A 57 18.30 19.60 0.19
CA LEU A 57 17.16 19.38 1.08
C LEU A 57 16.37 18.12 0.68
N THR A 58 16.18 17.88 -0.62
CA THR A 58 15.54 16.68 -1.15
C THR A 58 16.28 15.40 -0.72
N LEU A 59 17.61 15.40 -0.74
CA LEU A 59 18.42 14.26 -0.30
C LEU A 59 18.28 13.99 1.20
N LEU A 60 18.32 15.04 2.02
CA LEU A 60 18.14 14.91 3.47
C LEU A 60 16.76 14.36 3.83
N VAL A 61 15.70 14.94 3.26
CA VAL A 61 14.32 14.50 3.50
C VAL A 61 14.11 13.06 3.01
N SER A 62 14.66 12.71 1.85
CA SER A 62 14.62 11.33 1.34
C SER A 62 15.35 10.35 2.25
N GLY A 63 16.55 10.69 2.73
CA GLY A 63 17.30 9.85 3.66
C GLY A 63 16.56 9.57 4.96
N ILE A 64 15.94 10.60 5.55
CA ILE A 64 15.13 10.47 6.77
C ILE A 64 13.92 9.56 6.51
N LEU A 65 13.19 9.79 5.42
CA LEU A 65 12.00 8.99 5.10
C LEU A 65 12.34 7.54 4.78
N ILE A 66 13.45 7.27 4.08
CA ILE A 66 13.93 5.90 3.85
C ILE A 66 14.25 5.22 5.18
N TYR A 67 14.97 5.89 6.09
CA TYR A 67 15.31 5.30 7.38
C TYR A 67 14.04 4.89 8.16
N PHE A 68 13.06 5.78 8.28
CA PHE A 68 11.83 5.47 8.99
C PHE A 68 10.98 4.43 8.27
N LEU A 69 10.70 4.62 6.98
CA LEU A 69 9.71 3.80 6.26
C LEU A 69 10.28 2.47 5.74
N VAL A 70 11.55 2.42 5.36
CA VAL A 70 12.17 1.23 4.72
C VAL A 70 12.99 0.41 5.71
N ILE A 71 13.64 1.04 6.69
CA ILE A 71 14.50 0.31 7.66
C ILE A 71 13.69 -0.03 8.91
N LYS A 72 13.08 0.96 9.55
CA LYS A 72 12.38 0.77 10.82
C LYS A 72 10.98 0.15 10.64
N TRP A 73 10.23 0.56 9.63
CA TRP A 73 8.83 0.17 9.41
C TRP A 73 8.57 -0.54 8.07
N ALA A 74 9.55 -1.31 7.57
CA ALA A 74 9.53 -1.94 6.24
C ALA A 74 8.22 -2.71 5.93
N TYR A 75 7.78 -3.55 6.85
CA TYR A 75 6.61 -4.42 6.69
C TYR A 75 5.30 -3.62 6.60
N PHE A 76 5.17 -2.57 7.42
CA PHE A 76 4.02 -1.70 7.41
C PHE A 76 3.96 -0.87 6.13
N THR A 77 5.09 -0.25 5.76
CA THR A 77 5.20 0.55 4.53
C THR A 77 4.93 -0.28 3.28
N ALA A 78 5.43 -1.52 3.21
CA ALA A 78 5.15 -2.42 2.08
C ALA A 78 3.66 -2.74 1.97
N SER A 79 2.98 -2.97 3.10
CA SER A 79 1.53 -3.21 3.15
C SER A 79 0.75 -2.01 2.62
N VAL A 80 1.06 -0.81 3.12
CA VAL A 80 0.42 0.45 2.69
C VAL A 80 0.71 0.75 1.21
N TYR A 81 1.93 0.48 0.75
CA TYR A 81 2.30 0.70 -0.64
C TYR A 81 1.53 -0.21 -1.61
N VAL A 82 1.49 -1.52 -1.33
CA VAL A 82 0.74 -2.47 -2.17
C VAL A 82 -0.75 -2.12 -2.16
N PHE A 83 -1.25 -1.68 -1.00
CA PHE A 83 -2.63 -1.21 -0.87
C PHE A 83 -2.92 0.04 -1.73
N TYR A 84 -2.03 1.04 -1.68
CA TYR A 84 -2.12 2.23 -2.53
C TYR A 84 -2.05 1.88 -4.01
N PHE A 85 -1.17 0.95 -4.39
CA PHE A 85 -1.04 0.47 -5.76
C PHE A 85 -2.31 -0.23 -6.25
N LEU A 86 -2.88 -1.14 -5.46
CA LEU A 86 -4.14 -1.81 -5.76
C LEU A 86 -5.28 -0.80 -5.90
N SER A 87 -5.34 0.18 -4.99
CA SER A 87 -6.31 1.28 -5.04
C SER A 87 -6.25 2.05 -6.36
N GLY A 88 -5.04 2.27 -6.89
CA GLY A 88 -4.80 2.91 -8.19
C GLY A 88 -5.27 2.09 -9.40
N ILE A 89 -5.27 0.76 -9.31
CA ILE A 89 -5.74 -0.16 -10.38
C ILE A 89 -7.27 -0.34 -10.35
N ALA A 90 -7.99 0.63 -9.79
CA ALA A 90 -9.46 0.62 -9.72
C ALA A 90 -10.06 -0.49 -8.82
N PHE A 91 -9.37 -0.92 -7.76
CA PHE A 91 -9.99 -1.79 -6.74
C PHE A 91 -11.23 -1.14 -6.11
N PHE A 92 -11.23 0.19 -5.98
CA PHE A 92 -12.41 0.97 -5.58
C PHE A 92 -13.57 0.88 -6.57
N SER A 93 -13.31 0.60 -7.86
CA SER A 93 -14.36 0.37 -8.86
C SER A 93 -15.18 -0.88 -8.51
N VAL A 94 -14.57 -1.94 -7.99
CA VAL A 94 -15.29 -3.14 -7.53
C VAL A 94 -16.25 -2.83 -6.38
N ILE A 95 -15.83 -1.95 -5.45
CA ILE A 95 -16.69 -1.47 -4.36
C ILE A 95 -17.85 -0.62 -4.90
N ILE A 96 -17.58 0.32 -5.81
CA ILE A 96 -18.59 1.18 -6.44
C ILE A 96 -19.58 0.34 -7.27
N TRP A 97 -19.11 -0.68 -7.97
CA TRP A 97 -19.93 -1.58 -8.78
C TRP A 97 -20.78 -2.52 -7.90
N GLY A 98 -20.22 -3.03 -6.81
CA GLY A 98 -20.95 -3.84 -5.82
C GLY A 98 -22.04 -3.06 -5.07
N VAL A 99 -21.80 -1.77 -4.81
CA VAL A 99 -22.82 -0.86 -4.23
C VAL A 99 -23.85 -0.43 -5.28
N GLY A 100 -23.41 -0.07 -6.49
CA GLY A 100 -24.27 0.44 -7.56
C GLY A 100 -25.19 -0.61 -8.22
N SER A 101 -24.75 -1.86 -8.33
CA SER A 101 -25.57 -2.97 -8.84
C SER A 101 -26.74 -3.33 -7.92
N ASN A 102 -26.67 -2.96 -6.63
CA ASN A 102 -27.74 -3.16 -5.65
C ASN A 102 -28.69 -1.95 -5.47
N MET A 103 -28.42 -0.81 -6.11
CA MET A 103 -29.35 0.34 -6.10
C MET A 103 -30.47 0.23 -7.14
N LYS A 104 -30.36 -0.72 -8.08
CA LYS A 104 -31.36 -0.97 -9.13
C LYS A 104 -32.35 -2.10 -8.79
N LYS A 105 -32.39 -2.54 -7.53
CA LYS A 105 -33.43 -3.43 -7.00
C LYS A 105 -34.19 -2.75 -5.88
#